data_AF-A0A858AQT7-F1
#
_entry.id   AF-A0A858AQT7-F1
#
_cell.length_a   1.000
_cell.length_b   1.000
_cell.length_c   1.000
_cell.angle_alpha   90.00
_cell.angle_beta   90.00
_cell.angle_gamma   90.00
#
_symmetry.space_group_name_H-M   'P 1'
#
loop_
_entity.id
_entity.type
_entity.pdbx_description
1 polymer ?
#
loop_
_entity_poly.entity_id
_entity_poly.type
_entity_poly.pdbx_seq_one_letter_code
_entity_poly.pdbx_strand_id
1 'polypeptide(L)'
;MDLKDKNKNLIVEEANKESLTEEIFVLSDEPETYEHNDVIDKTEIKHLNKRLRRANSNKDMGINDDSITIDSEGLEIYQSQILSKREKTLLMRHYLRYQLFFDVLKVALCALLVTITFDYFISITGKTGLYPAGVGAFARFLSILTSDSIKLQSSLYFVYYFAINIPLIIFGFIKLGKKFTILTVVYIGLQIGFDQIIQNLPYINPTDFHVIVNYQLLNNNGASWNNAHWLFIFGLIAGLFLGFSYSIVYKLGSSTGGLDFVSVYLSTKFHKPVGALNKNINLCILFVVIILNTAVMPIANIGADIKIDMIMNGSTNSWEYAANNELLENLIRAYVNGDPNIIENGNSVQLNDLLSSFLNGETNIVGNKETLVQRVLEKFKDSEGIFDSTIKEQVYEQIVIGACLNGFDGKGLSSGALFGIKVRFILGPSLFASLVLILSSGFATNLSFPKFKISTFVINTNKSKEINTKLLELGYSNDVLHWNGINHVNGNYIHTDMLMITMPVMEWTPIEKELFLIDPDIRINIISTTAVKGMFSYEVNKNQDRDIIIRNLHDNTSEIEKIKQIATVKYRKQLKQKLAKAKRK
;
A
#
# COMPACT_ATOMS: atom_id res chain seq x y z
N MET A 1 33.16 -75.91 -22.07
CA MET A 1 33.86 -75.15 -23.12
C MET A 1 33.34 -73.71 -23.01
N ASP A 2 33.70 -73.02 -21.93
CA ASP A 2 34.95 -72.28 -21.73
C ASP A 2 35.09 -71.14 -22.75
N LEU A 3 34.91 -69.91 -22.26
CA LEU A 3 35.90 -68.84 -22.36
C LEU A 3 35.57 -67.80 -21.28
N LYS A 4 36.16 -68.03 -20.11
CA LYS A 4 36.58 -67.00 -19.18
C LYS A 4 37.62 -66.07 -19.85
N ASP A 5 37.82 -64.92 -19.20
CA ASP A 5 39.04 -64.12 -19.22
C ASP A 5 39.32 -63.26 -20.46
N LYS A 6 38.88 -62.00 -20.39
CA LYS A 6 39.80 -60.85 -20.53
C LYS A 6 39.16 -59.53 -20.06
N ASN A 7 39.94 -58.81 -19.26
CA ASN A 7 39.81 -57.40 -18.85
C ASN A 7 39.05 -57.10 -17.55
N LYS A 8 39.46 -57.79 -16.49
CA LYS A 8 39.81 -57.14 -15.21
C LYS A 8 41.33 -56.92 -15.21
N ASN A 9 41.78 -55.80 -14.66
CA ASN A 9 43.16 -55.32 -14.53
C ASN A 9 43.66 -54.42 -15.66
N LEU A 10 43.20 -53.16 -15.61
CA LEU A 10 44.12 -52.04 -15.74
C LEU A 10 43.53 -50.85 -14.96
N ILE A 11 44.30 -50.44 -13.95
CA ILE A 11 44.26 -49.15 -13.24
C ILE A 11 43.32 -49.09 -12.03
N VAL A 12 43.66 -49.94 -11.04
CA VAL A 12 43.73 -49.51 -9.63
C VAL A 12 45.21 -49.20 -9.40
N GLU A 13 45.61 -47.94 -9.57
CA GLU A 13 46.79 -47.29 -8.96
C GLU A 13 46.95 -45.89 -9.58
N GLU A 14 46.00 -45.01 -9.26
CA GLU A 14 46.28 -43.57 -9.21
C GLU A 14 45.45 -42.96 -8.08
N ALA A 15 45.61 -43.57 -6.90
CA ALA A 15 45.43 -42.86 -5.65
C ALA A 15 46.69 -42.04 -5.41
N ASN A 16 46.60 -40.73 -5.61
CA ASN A 16 47.26 -39.67 -4.83
C ASN A 16 47.55 -38.43 -5.69
N LYS A 17 46.61 -37.48 -5.72
CA LYS A 17 46.82 -36.08 -5.34
C LYS A 17 45.53 -35.25 -5.49
N GLU A 18 45.21 -34.53 -4.41
CA GLU A 18 44.30 -33.35 -4.30
C GLU A 18 42.78 -33.67 -4.43
N SER A 19 41.94 -33.70 -3.38
CA SER A 19 41.71 -32.77 -2.24
C SER A 19 41.50 -31.32 -2.75
N LEU A 20 40.44 -30.55 -2.49
CA LEU A 20 39.42 -30.46 -1.45
C LEU A 20 38.28 -29.54 -1.95
N THR A 21 37.07 -29.76 -1.44
CA THR A 21 36.00 -28.80 -1.02
C THR A 21 34.59 -29.18 -1.47
N GLU A 22 33.90 -29.78 -0.50
CA GLU A 22 32.46 -30.03 -0.41
C GLU A 22 31.69 -28.73 -0.15
N GLU A 23 30.45 -28.64 -0.65
CA GLU A 23 29.33 -28.07 0.13
C GLU A 23 28.00 -28.59 -0.47
N ILE A 24 27.55 -29.72 0.07
CA ILE A 24 26.20 -30.25 -0.12
C ILE A 24 25.43 -29.92 1.18
N PHE A 25 24.46 -29.01 1.10
CA PHE A 25 23.62 -28.64 2.24
C PHE A 25 22.51 -29.70 2.43
N VAL A 26 22.86 -30.80 3.10
CA VAL A 26 21.90 -31.72 3.72
C VAL A 26 21.58 -31.16 5.10
N LEU A 27 20.35 -30.67 5.30
CA LEU A 27 19.83 -30.36 6.63
C LEU A 27 19.54 -31.71 7.32
N SER A 28 20.45 -32.10 8.20
CA SER A 28 20.30 -33.20 9.14
C SER A 28 19.18 -32.92 10.14
N ASP A 29 18.17 -33.78 10.15
CA ASP A 29 17.29 -33.97 11.30
C ASP A 29 18.10 -34.65 12.42
N GLU A 30 18.70 -33.85 13.30
CA GLU A 30 19.05 -34.28 14.66
C GLU A 30 18.31 -33.38 15.66
N PRO A 31 17.64 -33.95 16.68
CA PRO A 31 17.02 -33.16 17.72
C PRO A 31 18.12 -32.59 18.62
N GLU A 32 18.55 -31.36 18.37
CA GLU A 32 19.40 -30.63 19.29
C GLU A 32 18.74 -30.59 20.68
N THR A 33 19.48 -31.10 21.66
CA THR A 33 19.11 -31.10 23.07
C THR A 33 18.86 -29.66 23.54
N TYR A 34 17.60 -29.39 23.88
CA TYR A 34 17.15 -28.13 24.45
C TYR A 34 17.83 -27.86 25.80
N GLU A 35 18.94 -27.12 25.81
CA GLU A 35 19.49 -26.55 27.04
C GLU A 35 18.56 -25.46 27.57
N HIS A 36 17.89 -25.81 28.66
CA HIS A 36 16.94 -25.00 29.39
C HIS A 36 17.68 -23.87 30.13
N ASN A 37 17.84 -22.70 29.50
CA ASN A 37 18.29 -21.50 30.21
C ASN A 37 17.13 -20.92 31.03
N ASP A 38 16.96 -21.50 32.21
CA ASP A 38 15.85 -21.35 33.14
C ASP A 38 16.03 -20.15 34.09
N VAL A 39 16.21 -18.95 33.54
CA VAL A 39 16.60 -17.76 34.32
C VAL A 39 15.48 -16.72 34.52
N ILE A 40 14.33 -16.79 33.84
CA ILE A 40 13.33 -15.69 33.91
C ILE A 40 11.93 -16.19 34.24
N ASP A 41 11.65 -16.37 35.56
CA ASP A 41 10.40 -15.89 36.21
C ASP A 41 10.35 -15.95 37.76
N LYS A 42 11.49 -16.08 38.46
CA LYS A 42 11.48 -16.13 39.95
C LYS A 42 10.98 -14.81 40.59
N THR A 43 11.13 -13.69 39.89
CA THR A 43 10.75 -12.35 40.34
C THR A 43 9.24 -12.13 40.27
N GLU A 44 8.56 -12.58 39.21
CA GLU A 44 7.11 -12.40 39.07
C GLU A 44 6.35 -13.29 40.06
N ILE A 45 6.84 -14.53 40.29
CA ILE A 45 6.33 -15.44 41.35
C ILE A 45 6.51 -14.81 42.74
N LYS A 46 7.66 -14.19 43.03
CA LYS A 46 7.92 -13.52 44.31
C LYS A 46 7.00 -12.30 44.49
N HIS A 47 6.76 -11.52 43.44
CA HIS A 47 5.84 -10.38 43.45
C HIS A 47 4.37 -10.80 43.56
N LEU A 48 3.97 -11.91 42.92
CA LEU A 48 2.64 -12.48 43.00
C LEU A 48 2.37 -13.04 44.41
N ASN A 49 3.32 -13.80 44.98
CA ASN A 49 3.26 -14.27 46.37
C ASN A 49 3.24 -13.12 47.38
N LYS A 50 3.97 -12.02 47.13
CA LYS A 50 3.92 -10.81 47.96
C LYS A 50 2.58 -10.08 47.84
N ARG A 51 1.98 -10.02 46.65
CA ARG A 51 0.63 -9.47 46.42
C ARG A 51 -0.46 -10.35 47.04
N LEU A 52 -0.29 -11.66 47.05
CA LEU A 52 -1.18 -12.62 47.72
C LEU A 52 -1.12 -12.49 49.24
N ARG A 53 0.08 -12.36 49.82
CA ARG A 53 0.26 -12.07 51.26
C ARG A 53 -0.37 -10.74 51.66
N ARG A 54 -0.29 -9.70 50.81
CA ARG A 54 -0.97 -8.41 51.03
C ARG A 54 -2.49 -8.48 50.86
N ALA A 55 -2.99 -9.27 49.91
CA ALA A 55 -4.44 -9.46 49.73
C ALA A 55 -5.06 -10.27 50.88
N ASN A 56 -4.33 -11.24 51.43
CA ASN A 56 -4.74 -11.99 52.63
C ASN A 56 -4.63 -11.15 53.92
N SER A 57 -3.87 -10.05 53.90
CA SER A 57 -3.75 -9.09 55.00
C SER A 57 -4.91 -8.09 55.06
N ASN A 58 -5.69 -7.89 53.98
CA ASN A 58 -6.94 -7.13 54.02
C ASN A 58 -8.09 -8.06 54.40
N LYS A 59 -8.07 -8.45 55.66
CA LYS A 59 -9.02 -9.34 56.32
C LYS A 59 -10.25 -8.52 56.74
N ASP A 60 -11.23 -8.34 55.84
CA ASP A 60 -12.50 -7.68 56.18
C ASP A 60 -13.69 -8.15 55.31
N MET A 61 -13.80 -9.46 55.09
CA MET A 61 -15.00 -10.03 54.44
C MET A 61 -15.68 -11.18 55.21
N GLY A 62 -15.16 -11.63 56.35
CA GLY A 62 -15.86 -12.61 57.21
C GLY A 62 -16.27 -13.93 56.54
N ILE A 63 -15.68 -14.28 55.39
CA ILE A 63 -15.94 -15.54 54.67
C ILE A 63 -14.75 -16.46 54.94
N ASN A 64 -15.00 -17.59 55.61
CA ASN A 64 -13.99 -18.57 55.93
C ASN A 64 -13.52 -19.28 54.64
N ASP A 65 -12.21 -19.33 54.40
CA ASP A 65 -11.63 -19.83 53.14
C ASP A 65 -11.99 -21.30 52.87
N ASP A 66 -12.18 -22.08 53.94
CA ASP A 66 -12.46 -23.51 53.89
C ASP A 66 -13.92 -23.85 53.52
N SER A 67 -14.81 -22.85 53.45
CA SER A 67 -16.24 -23.03 53.12
C SER A 67 -16.58 -22.88 51.63
N ILE A 68 -15.59 -22.50 50.81
CA ILE A 68 -15.80 -22.26 49.37
C ILE A 68 -15.57 -23.55 48.61
N THR A 69 -16.66 -24.25 48.29
CA THR A 69 -16.64 -25.40 47.38
C THR A 69 -16.29 -24.94 45.97
N ILE A 70 -15.20 -25.48 45.44
CA ILE A 70 -14.76 -25.27 44.06
C ILE A 70 -15.51 -26.30 43.21
N ASP A 71 -16.37 -25.83 42.31
CA ASP A 71 -16.91 -26.71 41.28
C ASP A 71 -15.82 -26.97 40.21
N SER A 72 -15.77 -28.22 39.72
CA SER A 72 -14.76 -28.69 38.76
C SER A 72 -14.91 -28.07 37.38
N GLU A 73 -16.15 -27.88 36.91
CA GLU A 73 -16.48 -27.34 35.58
C GLU A 73 -16.10 -25.85 35.48
N GLY A 74 -16.42 -25.06 36.51
CA GLY A 74 -16.01 -23.66 36.61
C GLY A 74 -14.48 -23.49 36.69
N LEU A 75 -13.80 -24.40 37.39
CA LEU A 75 -12.33 -24.40 37.46
C LEU A 75 -11.68 -24.73 36.11
N GLU A 76 -12.22 -25.71 35.37
CA GLU A 76 -11.76 -26.08 34.03
C GLU A 76 -11.93 -24.94 33.01
N ILE A 77 -13.06 -24.22 33.06
CA ILE A 77 -13.27 -23.01 32.24
C ILE A 77 -12.20 -21.95 32.56
N TYR A 78 -11.86 -21.76 33.82
CA TYR A 78 -10.81 -20.80 34.20
C TYR A 78 -9.41 -21.26 33.79
N GLN A 79 -9.11 -22.55 33.92
CA GLN A 79 -7.84 -23.13 33.48
C GLN A 79 -7.67 -22.98 31.97
N SER A 80 -8.66 -23.35 31.16
CA SER A 80 -8.63 -23.20 29.70
C SER A 80 -8.48 -21.74 29.26
N GLN A 81 -9.13 -20.78 29.94
CA GLN A 81 -8.94 -19.34 29.66
C GLN A 81 -7.52 -18.85 29.95
N ILE A 82 -6.89 -19.33 31.02
CA ILE A 82 -5.52 -18.95 31.40
C ILE A 82 -4.51 -19.63 30.49
N LEU A 83 -4.70 -20.91 30.20
CA LEU A 83 -3.92 -21.68 29.23
C LEU A 83 -3.93 -20.98 27.87
N SER A 84 -5.11 -20.64 27.34
CA SER A 84 -5.25 -19.91 26.08
C SER A 84 -4.52 -18.54 26.07
N LYS A 85 -4.55 -17.81 27.20
CA LYS A 85 -3.78 -16.56 27.32
C LYS A 85 -2.27 -16.80 27.35
N ARG A 86 -1.82 -17.86 28.01
CA ARG A 86 -0.40 -18.23 28.11
C ARG A 86 0.13 -18.74 26.77
N GLU A 87 -0.63 -19.60 26.07
CA GLU A 87 -0.38 -20.02 24.69
C GLU A 87 -0.17 -18.82 23.78
N LYS A 88 -1.11 -17.87 23.75
CA LYS A 88 -1.00 -16.64 22.94
C LYS A 88 0.26 -15.82 23.27
N THR A 89 0.67 -15.82 24.54
CA THR A 89 1.87 -15.09 24.98
C THR A 89 3.15 -15.79 24.53
N LEU A 90 3.20 -17.13 24.63
CA LEU A 90 4.34 -17.94 24.19
C LEU A 90 4.48 -17.94 22.67
N LEU A 91 3.36 -18.05 21.94
CA LEU A 91 3.32 -17.87 20.48
C LEU A 91 3.88 -16.51 20.08
N MET A 92 3.46 -15.44 20.75
CA MET A 92 3.99 -14.11 20.49
C MET A 92 5.49 -14.02 20.81
N ARG A 93 5.97 -14.61 21.91
CA ARG A 93 7.40 -14.59 22.27
C ARG A 93 8.25 -15.38 21.26
N HIS A 94 7.78 -16.55 20.85
CA HIS A 94 8.44 -17.35 19.82
C HIS A 94 8.51 -16.58 18.49
N TYR A 95 7.37 -16.03 18.06
CA TYR A 95 7.29 -15.16 16.89
C TYR A 95 8.31 -14.02 16.95
N LEU A 96 8.33 -13.26 18.04
CA LEU A 96 9.23 -12.12 18.23
C LEU A 96 10.72 -12.51 18.19
N ARG A 97 11.07 -13.73 18.62
CA ARG A 97 12.47 -14.18 18.74
C ARG A 97 13.02 -14.78 17.44
N TYR A 98 12.20 -15.50 16.68
CA TYR A 98 12.68 -16.31 15.55
C TYR A 98 12.12 -15.87 14.20
N GLN A 99 10.82 -15.57 14.11
CA GLN A 99 10.18 -15.29 12.82
C GLN A 99 10.16 -13.79 12.48
N LEU A 100 10.13 -12.92 13.50
CA LEU A 100 10.04 -11.47 13.32
C LEU A 100 11.19 -10.93 12.48
N PHE A 101 12.42 -11.41 12.64
CA PHE A 101 13.57 -10.89 11.90
C PHE A 101 13.41 -11.06 10.39
N PHE A 102 13.03 -12.26 9.94
CA PHE A 102 12.79 -12.54 8.52
C PHE A 102 11.58 -11.79 7.97
N ASP A 103 10.51 -11.65 8.78
CA ASP A 103 9.35 -10.85 8.40
C ASP A 103 9.72 -9.37 8.28
N VAL A 104 10.51 -8.82 9.21
CA VAL A 104 11.00 -7.44 9.19
C VAL A 104 11.91 -7.21 8.00
N LEU A 105 12.80 -8.15 7.65
CA LEU A 105 13.64 -8.04 6.46
C LEU A 105 12.81 -7.94 5.18
N LYS A 106 11.78 -8.78 5.03
CA LYS A 106 10.86 -8.72 3.88
C LYS A 106 10.05 -7.43 3.89
N VAL A 107 9.58 -6.97 5.06
CA VAL A 107 8.91 -5.68 5.24
C VAL A 107 9.83 -4.52 4.85
N ALA A 108 11.11 -4.57 5.21
CA ALA A 108 12.10 -3.57 4.86
C ALA A 108 12.31 -3.49 3.35
N LEU A 109 12.44 -4.63 2.66
CA LEU A 109 12.53 -4.67 1.20
C LEU A 109 11.27 -4.06 0.55
N CYS A 110 10.08 -4.36 1.07
CA CYS A 110 8.84 -3.77 0.57
C CYS A 110 8.75 -2.26 0.85
N ALA A 111 9.17 -1.81 2.03
CA ALA A 111 9.21 -0.40 2.38
C ALA A 111 10.17 0.36 1.47
N LEU A 112 11.35 -0.21 1.18
CA LEU A 112 12.31 0.37 0.23
C LEU A 112 11.71 0.44 -1.18
N LEU A 113 11.09 -0.64 -1.68
CA LEU A 113 10.49 -0.64 -3.01
C LEU A 113 9.35 0.39 -3.13
N VAL A 114 8.50 0.51 -2.11
CA VAL A 114 7.46 1.55 -2.08
C VAL A 114 8.06 2.95 -2.01
N THR A 115 9.15 3.14 -1.27
CA THR A 115 9.86 4.42 -1.19
C THR A 115 10.42 4.82 -2.55
N ILE A 116 11.17 3.94 -3.21
CA ILE A 116 11.69 4.16 -4.57
C ILE A 116 10.52 4.48 -5.52
N THR A 117 9.43 3.72 -5.42
CA THR A 117 8.26 3.95 -6.28
C THR A 117 7.64 5.34 -6.03
N PHE A 118 7.49 5.73 -4.77
CA PHE A 118 6.92 7.01 -4.41
C PHE A 118 7.83 8.17 -4.84
N ASP A 119 9.10 8.09 -4.54
CA ASP A 119 10.06 9.17 -4.74
C ASP A 119 10.35 9.45 -6.22
N TYR A 120 10.67 8.41 -6.98
CA TYR A 120 11.07 8.56 -8.38
C TYR A 120 9.91 8.65 -9.37
N PHE A 121 8.71 8.15 -9.02
CA PHE A 121 7.58 8.13 -9.95
C PHE A 121 6.40 9.01 -9.53
N ILE A 122 6.16 9.21 -8.24
CA ILE A 122 5.00 10.00 -7.77
C ILE A 122 5.45 11.39 -7.36
N SER A 123 6.42 11.50 -6.45
CA SER A 123 6.79 12.77 -5.81
C SER A 123 7.34 13.77 -6.81
N ILE A 124 8.18 13.31 -7.75
CA ILE A 124 8.81 14.11 -8.82
C ILE A 124 7.82 14.88 -9.69
N THR A 125 6.56 14.42 -9.77
CA THR A 125 5.52 15.02 -10.62
C THR A 125 4.93 16.32 -10.04
N GLY A 126 5.28 16.69 -8.81
CA GLY A 126 4.99 18.02 -8.25
C GLY A 126 3.53 18.28 -7.85
N LYS A 127 3.13 19.55 -7.77
CA LYS A 127 1.83 20.02 -7.25
C LYS A 127 0.64 19.68 -8.16
N THR A 128 0.89 19.47 -9.45
CA THR A 128 -0.12 19.20 -10.50
C THR A 128 -0.04 17.78 -11.06
N GLY A 129 0.83 16.93 -10.50
CA GLY A 129 1.11 15.60 -10.99
C GLY A 129 0.23 14.49 -10.38
N LEU A 130 0.84 13.36 -10.07
CA LEU A 130 0.19 12.18 -9.51
C LEU A 130 -0.16 12.38 -8.03
N TYR A 131 -1.37 11.98 -7.67
CA TYR A 131 -1.79 11.89 -6.28
C TYR A 131 -1.61 10.45 -5.79
N PRO A 132 -0.82 10.22 -4.74
CA PRO A 132 -0.60 8.89 -4.21
C PRO A 132 -1.90 8.31 -3.63
N ALA A 133 -1.94 6.98 -3.51
CA ALA A 133 -3.05 6.29 -2.86
C ALA A 133 -3.01 6.45 -1.32
N GLY A 134 -4.16 6.27 -0.67
CA GLY A 134 -4.28 6.22 0.79
C GLY A 134 -4.15 7.58 1.50
N VAL A 135 -3.89 7.54 2.82
CA VAL A 135 -3.76 8.76 3.64
C VAL A 135 -2.53 9.59 3.28
N GLY A 136 -1.60 9.04 2.49
CA GLY A 136 -0.51 9.81 1.90
C GLY A 136 -1.03 10.96 1.03
N ALA A 137 -2.16 10.80 0.35
CA ALA A 137 -2.80 11.89 -0.40
C ALA A 137 -3.15 13.08 0.50
N PHE A 138 -3.71 12.80 1.69
CA PHE A 138 -4.02 13.82 2.68
C PHE A 138 -2.75 14.45 3.28
N ALA A 139 -1.75 13.65 3.60
CA ALA A 139 -0.47 14.16 4.10
C ALA A 139 0.22 15.09 3.08
N ARG A 140 0.15 14.75 1.79
CA ARG A 140 0.68 15.58 0.68
C ARG A 140 -0.12 16.86 0.52
N PHE A 141 -1.45 16.78 0.62
CA PHE A 141 -2.29 17.98 0.59
C PHE A 141 -1.96 18.94 1.76
N LEU A 142 -1.83 18.42 2.98
CA LEU A 142 -1.47 19.22 4.15
C LEU A 142 -0.07 19.83 4.04
N SER A 143 0.90 19.11 3.46
CA SER A 143 2.24 19.66 3.26
C SER A 143 2.26 20.79 2.23
N ILE A 144 1.50 20.66 1.13
CA ILE A 144 1.31 21.71 0.14
C ILE A 144 0.64 22.95 0.74
N LEU A 145 -0.33 22.77 1.64
CA LEU A 145 -1.02 23.89 2.32
C LEU A 145 -0.11 24.67 3.27
N THR A 146 0.90 24.02 3.85
CA THR A 146 1.69 24.60 4.95
C THR A 146 2.92 25.40 4.48
N SER A 147 3.49 25.06 3.32
CA SER A 147 4.70 25.73 2.81
C SER A 147 4.77 25.70 1.30
N ASP A 148 5.29 26.77 0.69
CA ASP A 148 5.51 26.84 -0.76
C ASP A 148 6.83 26.23 -1.24
N SER A 149 7.80 26.05 -0.34
CA SER A 149 9.11 25.47 -0.69
C SER A 149 9.05 23.95 -0.82
N ILE A 150 9.57 23.41 -1.94
CA ILE A 150 9.57 21.97 -2.27
C ILE A 150 10.27 21.14 -1.20
N LYS A 151 11.42 21.61 -0.70
CA LYS A 151 12.21 20.88 0.30
C LYS A 151 11.47 20.78 1.65
N LEU A 152 10.81 21.86 2.09
CA LEU A 152 10.05 21.86 3.35
C LEU A 152 8.72 21.08 3.21
N GLN A 153 8.08 21.12 2.04
CA GLN A 153 6.90 20.29 1.74
C GLN A 153 7.20 18.80 1.90
N SER A 154 8.38 18.36 1.44
CA SER A 154 8.81 16.97 1.61
C SER A 154 8.96 16.61 3.09
N SER A 155 9.73 17.38 3.88
CA SER A 155 9.87 17.09 5.32
C SER A 155 8.53 17.13 6.08
N LEU A 156 7.65 18.08 5.79
CA LEU A 156 6.34 18.20 6.44
C LEU A 156 5.39 17.06 6.07
N TYR A 157 5.48 16.52 4.86
CA TYR A 157 4.69 15.37 4.43
C TYR A 157 4.82 14.19 5.42
N PHE A 158 6.03 13.87 5.88
CA PHE A 158 6.24 12.75 6.81
C PHE A 158 5.68 13.01 8.20
N VAL A 159 5.79 14.25 8.68
CA VAL A 159 5.19 14.64 9.96
C VAL A 159 3.68 14.44 9.92
N TYR A 160 3.03 14.91 8.84
CA TYR A 160 1.60 14.71 8.66
C TYR A 160 1.24 13.24 8.42
N TYR A 161 2.02 12.51 7.63
CA TYR A 161 1.79 11.10 7.37
C TYR A 161 1.86 10.28 8.66
N PHE A 162 2.87 10.51 9.50
CA PHE A 162 3.00 9.85 10.79
C PHE A 162 1.85 10.25 11.73
N ALA A 163 1.52 11.54 11.82
CA ALA A 163 0.46 12.04 12.69
C ALA A 163 -0.93 11.44 12.36
N ILE A 164 -1.29 11.39 11.08
CA ILE A 164 -2.56 10.80 10.61
C ILE A 164 -2.62 9.29 10.92
N ASN A 165 -1.47 8.62 10.96
CA ASN A 165 -1.37 7.20 11.25
C ASN A 165 -1.53 6.86 12.74
N ILE A 166 -1.25 7.76 13.68
CA ILE A 166 -1.38 7.51 15.13
C ILE A 166 -2.76 6.93 15.53
N PRO A 167 -3.91 7.55 15.17
CA PRO A 167 -5.21 6.98 15.51
C PRO A 167 -5.47 5.62 14.85
N LEU A 168 -4.93 5.40 13.65
CA LEU A 168 -5.08 4.15 12.90
C LEU A 168 -4.23 3.02 13.50
N ILE A 169 -3.05 3.34 14.03
CA ILE A 169 -2.21 2.42 14.79
C ILE A 169 -2.93 1.97 16.07
N ILE A 170 -3.55 2.91 16.80
CA ILE A 170 -4.36 2.59 17.99
C ILE A 170 -5.52 1.66 17.61
N PHE A 171 -6.23 1.97 16.52
CA PHE A 171 -7.30 1.12 15.99
C PHE A 171 -6.80 -0.29 15.62
N GLY A 172 -5.67 -0.38 14.90
CA GLY A 172 -5.05 -1.65 14.51
C GLY A 172 -4.70 -2.52 15.71
N PHE A 173 -4.13 -1.92 16.77
CA PHE A 173 -3.75 -2.65 17.97
C PHE A 173 -4.96 -3.29 18.67
N ILE A 174 -6.13 -2.61 18.64
CA ILE A 174 -7.36 -3.06 19.28
C ILE A 174 -8.11 -4.09 18.40
N LYS A 175 -8.16 -3.90 17.08
CA LYS A 175 -9.05 -4.67 16.18
C LYS A 175 -8.37 -5.69 15.28
N LEU A 176 -7.12 -5.47 14.90
CA LEU A 176 -6.38 -6.32 13.95
C LEU A 176 -5.28 -7.16 14.63
N GLY A 177 -4.88 -6.77 15.84
CA GLY A 177 -3.96 -7.51 16.67
C GLY A 177 -2.54 -6.94 16.69
N LYS A 178 -1.77 -7.41 17.66
CA LYS A 178 -0.45 -6.84 17.98
C LYS A 178 0.59 -7.12 16.91
N LYS A 179 0.66 -8.35 16.37
CA LYS A 179 1.61 -8.74 15.31
C LYS A 179 1.47 -7.82 14.09
N PHE A 180 0.23 -7.70 13.58
CA PHE A 180 -0.10 -6.87 12.43
C PHE A 180 0.30 -5.40 12.64
N THR A 181 -0.05 -4.86 13.81
CA THR A 181 0.21 -3.45 14.12
C THR A 181 1.70 -3.17 14.27
N ILE A 182 2.46 -4.04 14.95
CA ILE A 182 3.91 -3.88 15.12
C ILE A 182 4.61 -3.90 13.76
N LEU A 183 4.31 -4.88 12.90
CA LEU A 183 4.90 -4.94 11.55
C LEU A 183 4.52 -3.72 10.71
N THR A 184 3.30 -3.19 10.86
CA THR A 184 2.85 -2.00 10.12
C THR A 184 3.57 -0.74 10.62
N VAL A 185 3.77 -0.60 11.93
CA VAL A 185 4.53 0.53 12.51
C VAL A 185 5.99 0.47 12.07
N VAL A 186 6.60 -0.72 12.07
CA VAL A 186 7.95 -0.92 11.55
C VAL A 186 8.03 -0.57 10.06
N TYR A 187 7.04 -1.00 9.26
CA TYR A 187 6.93 -0.62 7.85
C TYR A 187 6.91 0.90 7.67
N ILE A 188 6.02 1.60 8.37
CA ILE A 188 5.90 3.08 8.27
C ILE A 188 7.21 3.75 8.67
N GLY A 189 7.84 3.30 9.76
CA GLY A 189 9.12 3.84 10.21
C GLY A 189 10.25 3.63 9.22
N LEU A 190 10.33 2.42 8.63
CA LEU A 190 11.33 2.10 7.60
C LEU A 190 11.09 2.87 6.31
N GLN A 191 9.84 3.04 5.89
CA GLN A 191 9.50 3.83 4.70
C GLN A 191 9.94 5.28 4.87
N ILE A 192 9.62 5.91 6.01
CA ILE A 192 10.08 7.27 6.34
C ILE A 192 11.62 7.32 6.39
N GLY A 193 12.25 6.32 7.01
CA GLY A 193 13.70 6.25 7.11
C GLY A 193 14.39 6.15 5.74
N PHE A 194 13.92 5.27 4.86
CA PHE A 194 14.48 5.12 3.51
C PHE A 194 14.29 6.36 2.67
N ASP A 195 13.12 6.99 2.77
CA ASP A 195 12.85 8.26 2.07
C ASP A 195 13.88 9.33 2.48
N GLN A 196 14.06 9.54 3.78
CA GLN A 196 15.01 10.53 4.29
C GLN A 196 16.46 10.21 3.89
N ILE A 197 16.79 8.93 3.75
CA ILE A 197 18.10 8.51 3.24
C ILE A 197 18.23 8.85 1.75
N ILE A 198 17.25 8.46 0.92
CA ILE A 198 17.28 8.65 -0.54
C ILE A 198 17.28 10.14 -0.91
N GLN A 199 16.46 10.96 -0.27
CA GLN A 199 16.36 12.39 -0.59
C GLN A 199 17.59 13.20 -0.15
N ASN A 200 18.30 12.77 0.90
CA ASN A 200 19.48 13.49 1.40
C ASN A 200 20.79 12.98 0.79
N LEU A 201 20.79 11.85 0.09
CA LEU A 201 21.99 11.32 -0.58
C LEU A 201 22.22 12.01 -1.93
N PRO A 202 23.40 12.64 -2.15
CA PRO A 202 23.73 13.24 -3.44
C PRO A 202 23.84 12.17 -4.52
N TYR A 203 23.55 12.53 -5.78
CA TYR A 203 23.56 11.66 -6.98
C TYR A 203 22.52 10.54 -7.02
N ILE A 204 21.88 10.23 -5.90
CA ILE A 204 20.79 9.25 -5.81
C ILE A 204 19.45 9.98 -5.68
N ASN A 205 19.39 11.14 -5.03
CA ASN A 205 18.17 11.90 -4.85
C ASN A 205 17.36 12.03 -6.17
N PRO A 206 16.03 11.77 -6.15
CA PRO A 206 15.14 11.89 -7.31
C PRO A 206 15.21 13.21 -8.10
N THR A 207 15.66 14.30 -7.47
CA THR A 207 15.88 15.58 -8.18
C THR A 207 17.08 15.56 -9.11
N ASP A 208 18.09 14.75 -8.78
CA ASP A 208 19.37 14.69 -9.49
C ASP A 208 19.43 13.44 -10.39
N PHE A 209 18.88 12.33 -9.92
CA PHE A 209 18.80 11.07 -10.65
C PHE A 209 17.39 10.81 -11.16
N HIS A 210 17.23 10.80 -12.48
CA HIS A 210 15.96 10.51 -13.13
C HIS A 210 15.98 9.11 -13.71
N VAL A 211 15.07 8.25 -13.25
CA VAL A 211 15.03 6.83 -13.66
C VAL A 211 14.67 6.66 -15.15
N ILE A 212 13.67 7.41 -15.63
CA ILE A 212 13.18 7.29 -17.00
C ILE A 212 13.40 8.59 -17.76
N VAL A 213 12.77 9.68 -17.30
CA VAL A 213 12.91 11.02 -17.88
C VAL A 213 12.89 12.07 -16.78
N ASN A 214 13.58 13.19 -17.01
CA ASN A 214 13.44 14.38 -16.17
C ASN A 214 12.06 15.02 -16.37
N TYR A 215 11.09 14.56 -15.58
CA TYR A 215 9.71 15.07 -15.63
C TYR A 215 9.63 16.55 -15.27
N GLN A 216 10.49 17.05 -14.38
CA GLN A 216 10.47 18.46 -13.97
C GLN A 216 10.89 19.39 -15.12
N LEU A 217 11.91 19.01 -15.87
CA LEU A 217 12.35 19.75 -17.06
C LEU A 217 11.30 19.69 -18.17
N LEU A 218 10.69 18.53 -18.38
CA LEU A 218 9.57 18.37 -19.30
C LEU A 218 8.39 19.28 -18.92
N ASN A 219 8.03 19.34 -17.64
CA ASN A 219 6.95 20.20 -17.15
C ASN A 219 7.21 21.70 -17.36
N ASN A 220 8.47 22.12 -17.38
CA ASN A 220 8.85 23.51 -17.60
C ASN A 220 8.88 23.90 -19.09
N ASN A 221 9.07 22.93 -19.99
CA ASN A 221 9.01 23.15 -21.44
C ASN A 221 7.55 22.94 -21.88
N GLY A 222 6.81 24.02 -22.16
CA GLY A 222 5.34 24.11 -22.30
C GLY A 222 4.60 23.22 -23.32
N ALA A 223 5.17 22.12 -23.79
CA ALA A 223 4.47 21.08 -24.55
C ALA A 223 3.60 20.21 -23.62
N SER A 224 2.41 20.72 -23.25
CA SER A 224 1.45 20.06 -22.35
C SER A 224 1.18 18.58 -22.70
N TRP A 225 1.19 18.23 -23.99
CA TRP A 225 0.90 16.87 -24.47
C TRP A 225 1.99 15.85 -24.12
N ASN A 226 3.27 16.19 -24.24
CA ASN A 226 4.35 15.24 -23.90
C ASN A 226 4.34 14.92 -22.40
N ASN A 227 4.05 15.93 -21.58
CA ASN A 227 4.01 15.81 -20.12
C ASN A 227 2.88 14.89 -19.66
N ALA A 228 1.70 15.02 -20.28
CA ALA A 228 0.57 14.16 -20.00
C ALA A 228 0.89 12.68 -20.29
N HIS A 229 1.50 12.36 -21.42
CA HIS A 229 1.87 10.97 -21.76
C HIS A 229 2.81 10.35 -20.72
N TRP A 230 3.86 11.08 -20.32
CA TRP A 230 4.78 10.62 -19.27
C TRP A 230 4.08 10.45 -17.93
N LEU A 231 3.14 11.33 -17.58
CA LEU A 231 2.37 11.21 -16.34
C LEU A 231 1.59 9.89 -16.26
N PHE A 232 0.98 9.45 -17.37
CA PHE A 232 0.29 8.15 -17.45
C PHE A 232 1.27 6.98 -17.33
N ILE A 233 2.43 7.03 -17.98
CA ILE A 233 3.46 5.98 -17.89
C ILE A 233 3.97 5.87 -16.44
N PHE A 234 4.27 7.00 -15.79
CA PHE A 234 4.70 7.05 -14.41
C PHE A 234 3.61 6.48 -13.49
N GLY A 235 2.34 6.85 -13.70
CA GLY A 235 1.21 6.32 -12.95
C GLY A 235 1.05 4.80 -13.10
N LEU A 236 1.18 4.27 -14.31
CA LEU A 236 1.07 2.83 -14.58
C LEU A 236 2.20 2.04 -13.92
N ILE A 237 3.46 2.46 -14.12
CA ILE A 237 4.63 1.79 -13.55
C ILE A 237 4.59 1.84 -12.03
N ALA A 238 4.34 3.02 -11.46
CA ALA A 238 4.20 3.18 -10.02
C ALA A 238 3.05 2.33 -9.47
N GLY A 239 1.94 2.25 -10.19
CA GLY A 239 0.79 1.46 -9.79
C GLY A 239 1.15 -0.02 -9.68
N LEU A 240 1.82 -0.57 -10.69
CA LEU A 240 2.24 -1.97 -10.69
C LEU A 240 3.22 -2.28 -9.54
N PHE A 241 4.24 -1.44 -9.34
CA PHE A 241 5.22 -1.64 -8.24
C PHE A 241 4.60 -1.49 -6.86
N LEU A 242 3.74 -0.48 -6.66
CA LEU A 242 2.97 -0.34 -5.42
C LEU A 242 2.10 -1.57 -5.19
N GLY A 243 1.35 -2.00 -6.20
CA GLY A 243 0.44 -3.13 -6.06
C GLY A 243 1.16 -4.44 -5.73
N PHE A 244 2.32 -4.70 -6.34
CA PHE A 244 3.18 -5.83 -6.03
C PHE A 244 3.73 -5.75 -4.59
N SER A 245 4.26 -4.59 -4.20
CA SER A 245 4.77 -4.36 -2.85
C SER A 245 3.68 -4.55 -1.78
N TYR A 246 2.50 -3.97 -2.01
CA TYR A 246 1.34 -4.10 -1.12
C TYR A 246 0.92 -5.56 -0.96
N SER A 247 0.97 -6.34 -2.04
CA SER A 247 0.66 -7.77 -2.02
C SER A 247 1.57 -8.56 -1.06
N ILE A 248 2.87 -8.25 -1.03
CA ILE A 248 3.84 -8.91 -0.14
C ILE A 248 3.60 -8.47 1.30
N VAL A 249 3.39 -7.16 1.53
CA VAL A 249 3.08 -6.62 2.86
C VAL A 249 1.83 -7.28 3.45
N TYR A 250 0.78 -7.47 2.66
CA TYR A 250 -0.44 -8.15 3.13
C TYR A 250 -0.22 -9.66 3.37
N LYS A 251 0.62 -10.34 2.57
CA LYS A 251 0.99 -11.75 2.81
C LYS A 251 1.70 -11.95 4.15
N LEU A 252 2.51 -10.98 4.57
CA LEU A 252 3.20 -10.99 5.87
C LEU A 252 2.27 -10.68 7.05
N GLY A 253 1.00 -10.35 6.79
CA GLY A 253 0.08 -9.91 7.81
C GLY A 253 0.45 -8.54 8.36
N SER A 254 0.88 -7.64 7.47
CA SER A 254 1.13 -6.23 7.74
C SER A 254 0.29 -5.35 6.80
N SER A 255 0.47 -4.04 6.86
CA SER A 255 -0.17 -3.05 6.01
C SER A 255 0.79 -1.92 5.69
N THR A 256 0.48 -1.12 4.67
CA THR A 256 1.31 0.05 4.30
C THR A 256 1.02 1.29 5.15
N GLY A 257 0.25 1.13 6.22
CA GLY A 257 -0.32 2.23 7.00
C GLY A 257 -1.56 2.84 6.37
N GLY A 258 -2.08 3.89 7.00
CA GLY A 258 -3.21 4.65 6.50
C GLY A 258 -4.53 3.90 6.52
N LEU A 259 -5.40 4.24 5.57
CA LEU A 259 -6.72 3.62 5.48
C LEU A 259 -6.67 2.14 5.09
N ASP A 260 -5.49 1.60 4.76
CA ASP A 260 -5.29 0.16 4.62
C ASP A 260 -5.55 -0.60 5.92
N PHE A 261 -5.36 0.01 7.10
CA PHE A 261 -5.84 -0.56 8.38
C PHE A 261 -7.34 -0.86 8.31
N VAL A 262 -8.12 0.07 7.75
CA VAL A 262 -9.56 -0.09 7.57
C VAL A 262 -9.86 -1.12 6.47
N SER A 263 -9.14 -1.07 5.35
CA SER A 263 -9.29 -2.02 4.23
C SER A 263 -9.07 -3.47 4.68
N VAL A 264 -8.03 -3.74 5.48
CA VAL A 264 -7.75 -5.09 6.02
C VAL A 264 -8.81 -5.51 7.04
N TYR A 265 -9.26 -4.60 7.91
CA TYR A 265 -10.35 -4.89 8.84
C TYR A 265 -11.66 -5.23 8.11
N LEU A 266 -12.03 -4.46 7.09
CA LEU A 266 -13.22 -4.75 6.28
C LEU A 266 -13.05 -6.05 5.47
N SER A 267 -11.85 -6.34 4.99
CA SER A 267 -11.56 -7.58 4.26
C SER A 267 -11.78 -8.81 5.14
N THR A 268 -11.29 -8.79 6.39
CA THR A 268 -11.51 -9.88 7.35
C THR A 268 -12.96 -9.99 7.80
N LYS A 269 -13.68 -8.87 7.95
CA LYS A 269 -15.09 -8.86 8.35
C LYS A 269 -16.05 -9.32 7.25
N PHE A 270 -15.78 -8.93 6.00
CA PHE A 270 -16.68 -9.16 4.85
C PHE A 270 -16.19 -10.23 3.88
N HIS A 271 -15.05 -10.87 4.13
CA HIS A 271 -14.44 -11.91 3.28
C HIS A 271 -14.27 -11.47 1.82
N LYS A 272 -13.94 -10.19 1.63
CA LYS A 272 -13.70 -9.59 0.31
C LYS A 272 -12.19 -9.41 0.08
N PRO A 273 -11.70 -9.50 -1.17
CA PRO A 273 -10.29 -9.31 -1.47
C PRO A 273 -9.82 -7.92 -1.06
N VAL A 274 -8.68 -7.87 -0.35
CA VAL A 274 -8.11 -6.62 0.20
C VAL A 274 -7.85 -5.60 -0.91
N GLY A 275 -7.31 -6.04 -2.06
CA GLY A 275 -6.98 -5.13 -3.16
C GLY A 275 -8.20 -4.42 -3.76
N ALA A 276 -9.34 -5.11 -3.89
CA ALA A 276 -10.57 -4.47 -4.38
C ALA A 276 -11.14 -3.44 -3.39
N LEU A 277 -11.11 -3.74 -2.10
CA LEU A 277 -11.52 -2.80 -1.04
C LEU A 277 -10.60 -1.59 -1.01
N ASN A 278 -9.28 -1.83 -1.05
CA ASN A 278 -8.30 -0.76 -1.01
C ASN A 278 -8.42 0.16 -2.23
N LYS A 279 -8.56 -0.41 -3.44
CA LYS A 279 -8.83 0.34 -4.67
C LYS A 279 -10.04 1.28 -4.50
N ASN A 280 -11.17 0.77 -4.00
CA ASN A 280 -12.39 1.58 -3.84
C ASN A 280 -12.21 2.70 -2.81
N ILE A 281 -11.55 2.43 -1.69
CA ILE A 281 -11.25 3.43 -0.66
C ILE A 281 -10.31 4.51 -1.22
N ASN A 282 -9.26 4.10 -1.93
CA ASN A 282 -8.30 5.03 -2.54
C ASN A 282 -8.92 5.90 -3.63
N LEU A 283 -9.85 5.37 -4.43
CA LEU A 283 -10.61 6.17 -5.40
C LEU A 283 -11.44 7.27 -4.72
N CYS A 284 -12.07 6.96 -3.58
CA CYS A 284 -12.80 7.95 -2.81
C CYS A 284 -11.87 9.05 -2.26
N ILE A 285 -10.71 8.66 -1.73
CA ILE A 285 -9.70 9.60 -1.21
C ILE A 285 -9.19 10.49 -2.34
N LEU A 286 -8.89 9.94 -3.51
CA LEU A 286 -8.42 10.69 -4.68
C LEU A 286 -9.40 11.81 -5.03
N PHE A 287 -10.70 11.50 -5.15
CA PHE A 287 -11.73 12.49 -5.46
C PHE A 287 -11.80 13.59 -4.40
N VAL A 288 -11.71 13.25 -3.11
CA VAL A 288 -11.72 14.25 -2.04
C VAL A 288 -10.48 15.14 -2.12
N VAL A 289 -9.29 14.55 -2.23
CA VAL A 289 -8.02 15.28 -2.20
C VAL A 289 -7.84 16.15 -3.44
N ILE A 290 -8.24 15.69 -4.64
CA ILE A 290 -8.10 16.50 -5.84
C ILE A 290 -9.02 17.73 -5.81
N ILE A 291 -10.25 17.59 -5.28
CA ILE A 291 -11.17 18.71 -5.09
C ILE A 291 -10.57 19.72 -4.10
N LEU A 292 -10.07 19.23 -2.95
CA LEU A 292 -9.45 20.08 -1.94
C LEU A 292 -8.19 20.79 -2.47
N ASN A 293 -7.31 20.07 -3.15
CA ASN A 293 -6.08 20.65 -3.70
C ASN A 293 -6.40 21.71 -4.75
N THR A 294 -7.36 21.44 -5.64
CA THR A 294 -7.77 22.40 -6.67
C THR A 294 -8.44 23.64 -6.08
N ALA A 295 -9.19 23.49 -4.98
CA ALA A 295 -9.81 24.62 -4.30
C ALA A 295 -8.75 25.63 -3.82
N VAL A 296 -7.64 25.15 -3.27
CA VAL A 296 -6.54 25.96 -2.70
C VAL A 296 -5.53 26.42 -3.75
N MET A 297 -5.39 25.71 -4.88
CA MET A 297 -4.36 25.97 -5.88
C MET A 297 -4.50 27.34 -6.57
N PRO A 298 -3.41 28.13 -6.66
CA PRO A 298 -3.36 29.35 -7.48
C PRO A 298 -3.51 29.05 -8.98
N ILE A 299 -4.22 29.91 -9.71
CA ILE A 299 -4.49 29.74 -11.16
C ILE A 299 -3.20 29.79 -11.98
N ALA A 300 -2.19 30.54 -11.54
CA ALA A 300 -0.87 30.59 -12.18
C ALA A 300 -0.24 29.18 -12.34
N ASN A 301 -0.50 28.27 -11.40
CA ASN A 301 0.04 26.91 -11.39
C ASN A 301 -0.79 25.92 -12.23
N ILE A 302 -1.95 26.34 -12.74
CA ILE A 302 -2.78 25.49 -13.61
C ILE A 302 -2.21 25.53 -15.02
N GLY A 303 -2.27 24.39 -15.72
CA GLY A 303 -1.78 24.22 -17.09
C GLY A 303 -2.26 25.32 -18.03
N ALA A 304 -1.34 25.79 -18.88
CA ALA A 304 -1.60 26.85 -19.84
C ALA A 304 -2.71 26.46 -20.83
N ASP A 305 -2.76 25.20 -21.23
CA ASP A 305 -3.78 24.62 -22.10
C ASP A 305 -5.21 24.81 -21.59
N ILE A 306 -5.46 24.55 -20.30
CA ILE A 306 -6.79 24.72 -19.69
C ILE A 306 -7.18 26.20 -19.69
N LYS A 307 -6.22 27.09 -19.41
CA LYS A 307 -6.43 28.54 -19.39
C LYS A 307 -6.72 29.07 -20.80
N ILE A 308 -5.92 28.67 -21.78
CA ILE A 308 -6.08 29.03 -23.20
C ILE A 308 -7.46 28.60 -23.69
N ASP A 309 -7.84 27.33 -23.47
CA ASP A 309 -9.15 26.83 -23.90
C ASP A 309 -10.30 27.58 -23.20
N MET A 310 -10.17 27.92 -21.92
CA MET A 310 -11.23 28.70 -21.24
C MET A 310 -11.34 30.12 -21.79
N ILE A 311 -10.22 30.76 -22.11
CA ILE A 311 -10.23 32.14 -22.60
C ILE A 311 -10.71 32.17 -24.05
N MET A 312 -10.18 31.30 -24.91
CA MET A 312 -10.45 31.28 -26.35
C MET A 312 -11.82 30.68 -26.72
N ASN A 313 -12.31 29.69 -25.97
CA ASN A 313 -13.58 29.02 -26.28
C ASN A 313 -14.70 29.32 -25.27
N GLY A 314 -14.41 30.12 -24.23
CA GLY A 314 -15.38 30.51 -23.21
C GLY A 314 -16.15 31.78 -23.55
N SER A 315 -16.95 32.27 -22.60
CA SER A 315 -17.71 33.52 -22.72
C SER A 315 -16.84 34.79 -22.77
N THR A 316 -15.52 34.63 -22.78
CA THR A 316 -14.51 35.69 -22.74
C THR A 316 -13.62 35.68 -23.99
N ASN A 317 -14.10 35.06 -25.08
CA ASN A 317 -13.32 34.77 -26.29
C ASN A 317 -13.05 35.96 -27.20
N SER A 318 -13.75 37.08 -27.01
CA SER A 318 -13.49 38.28 -27.81
C SER A 318 -12.51 39.23 -27.12
N TRP A 319 -11.61 39.80 -27.93
CA TRP A 319 -10.74 40.89 -27.49
C TRP A 319 -11.56 42.08 -26.96
N GLU A 320 -12.76 42.31 -27.50
CA GLU A 320 -13.69 43.36 -27.06
C GLU A 320 -14.19 43.14 -25.63
N TYR A 321 -14.59 41.91 -25.29
CA TYR A 321 -14.97 41.56 -23.93
C TYR A 321 -13.78 41.75 -22.97
N ALA A 322 -12.59 41.30 -23.39
CA ALA A 322 -11.38 41.36 -22.59
C ALA A 322 -10.89 42.81 -22.37
N ALA A 323 -11.03 43.68 -23.38
CA ALA A 323 -10.66 45.09 -23.33
C ALA A 323 -11.51 45.90 -22.33
N ASN A 324 -12.74 45.45 -22.08
CA ASN A 324 -13.70 46.12 -21.21
C ASN A 324 -13.63 45.69 -19.73
N ASN A 325 -12.84 44.66 -19.36
CA ASN A 325 -12.88 44.04 -18.03
C ASN A 325 -11.50 43.80 -17.38
N GLU A 326 -10.50 44.65 -17.65
CA GLU A 326 -9.10 44.52 -17.16
C GLU A 326 -8.36 43.22 -17.60
N LEU A 327 -9.06 42.24 -18.18
CA LEU A 327 -8.51 40.98 -18.63
C LEU A 327 -7.43 41.17 -19.69
N LEU A 328 -7.70 42.01 -20.71
CA LEU A 328 -6.75 42.27 -21.79
C LEU A 328 -5.46 42.88 -21.27
N GLU A 329 -5.55 43.85 -20.36
CA GLU A 329 -4.39 44.49 -19.75
C GLU A 329 -3.53 43.47 -18.99
N ASN A 330 -4.16 42.62 -18.16
CA ASN A 330 -3.44 41.60 -17.40
C ASN A 330 -2.82 40.51 -18.29
N LEU A 331 -3.47 40.16 -19.41
CA LEU A 331 -2.91 39.25 -20.41
C LEU A 331 -1.69 39.86 -21.11
N ILE A 332 -1.77 41.12 -21.55
CA ILE A 332 -0.65 41.83 -22.16
C ILE A 332 0.52 41.95 -21.17
N ARG A 333 0.26 42.29 -19.90
CA ARG A 333 1.30 42.32 -18.84
C ARG A 333 2.00 40.98 -18.70
N ALA A 334 1.24 39.88 -18.60
CA ALA A 334 1.81 38.55 -18.46
C ALA A 334 2.62 38.13 -19.70
N TYR A 335 2.16 38.51 -20.90
CA TYR A 335 2.86 38.28 -22.15
C TYR A 335 4.20 39.05 -22.21
N VAL A 336 4.16 40.37 -22.02
CA VAL A 336 5.32 41.28 -22.11
C VAL A 336 6.40 40.95 -21.06
N ASN A 337 5.98 40.57 -19.85
CA ASN A 337 6.93 40.25 -18.79
C ASN A 337 7.59 38.88 -18.97
N GLY A 338 6.90 37.92 -19.59
CA GLY A 338 7.41 36.55 -19.72
C GLY A 338 8.04 36.20 -21.07
N ASP A 339 7.81 36.97 -22.13
CA ASP A 339 8.43 36.68 -23.44
C ASP A 339 9.93 37.04 -23.41
N PRO A 340 10.85 36.06 -23.62
CA PRO A 340 12.28 36.29 -23.63
C PRO A 340 12.76 37.19 -24.77
N ASN A 341 11.96 37.33 -25.84
CA ASN A 341 12.31 38.19 -26.98
C ASN A 341 11.96 39.67 -26.74
N ILE A 342 11.32 40.00 -25.61
CA ILE A 342 11.02 41.37 -25.21
C ILE A 342 12.04 41.82 -24.16
N ILE A 343 13.06 42.54 -24.63
CA ILE A 343 14.23 42.92 -23.85
C ILE A 343 14.13 44.37 -23.41
N GLU A 344 14.24 44.61 -22.11
CA GLU A 344 14.29 45.95 -21.54
C GLU A 344 15.74 46.40 -21.36
N ASN A 345 16.15 47.40 -22.14
CA ASN A 345 17.50 47.98 -22.16
C ASN A 345 17.43 49.44 -21.70
N GLY A 346 17.59 49.67 -20.40
CA GLY A 346 17.56 51.01 -19.82
C GLY A 346 16.19 51.67 -19.99
N ASN A 347 16.10 52.72 -20.82
CA ASN A 347 14.84 53.44 -21.11
C ASN A 347 14.26 53.06 -22.49
N SER A 348 14.51 51.84 -22.94
CA SER A 348 13.95 51.32 -24.18
C SER A 348 13.59 49.84 -24.05
N VAL A 349 12.51 49.42 -24.70
CA VAL A 349 12.08 48.02 -24.77
C VAL A 349 12.13 47.57 -26.23
N GLN A 350 12.92 46.53 -26.50
CA GLN A 350 12.96 45.85 -27.79
C GLN A 350 11.73 44.95 -27.94
N LEU A 351 11.09 45.02 -29.10
CA LEU A 351 9.87 44.27 -29.41
C LEU A 351 10.18 42.95 -30.11
N ASN A 352 9.28 41.98 -29.94
CA ASN A 352 9.27 40.78 -30.76
C ASN A 352 8.56 41.03 -32.10
N ASP A 353 8.63 40.07 -33.02
CA ASP A 353 8.05 40.19 -34.37
C ASP A 353 6.53 40.41 -34.34
N LEU A 354 5.82 39.81 -33.38
CA LEU A 354 4.38 39.98 -33.20
C LEU A 354 4.03 41.44 -32.85
N LEU A 355 4.57 41.97 -31.75
CA LEU A 355 4.22 43.31 -31.27
C LEU A 355 4.78 44.40 -32.17
N SER A 356 5.95 44.19 -32.79
CA SER A 356 6.47 45.12 -33.80
C SER A 356 5.51 45.24 -34.99
N SER A 357 5.01 44.12 -35.53
CA SER A 357 4.03 44.15 -36.61
C SER A 357 2.71 44.83 -36.20
N PHE A 358 2.24 44.58 -34.97
CA PHE A 358 1.01 45.17 -34.44
C PHE A 358 1.14 46.68 -34.16
N LEU A 359 2.34 47.14 -33.79
CA LEU A 359 2.68 48.54 -33.55
C LEU A 359 3.30 49.19 -34.79
N ASN A 360 2.77 48.91 -35.98
CA ASN A 360 3.14 49.55 -37.25
C ASN A 360 4.64 49.43 -37.63
N GLY A 361 5.30 48.34 -37.25
CA GLY A 361 6.72 48.08 -37.57
C GLY A 361 7.71 48.73 -36.61
N GLU A 362 7.27 49.27 -35.47
CA GLU A 362 8.17 49.74 -34.41
C GLU A 362 9.03 48.57 -33.90
N THR A 363 10.35 48.74 -33.83
CA THR A 363 11.26 47.71 -33.30
C THR A 363 11.67 47.95 -31.86
N ASN A 364 11.61 49.21 -31.41
CA ASN A 364 11.93 49.63 -30.05
C ASN A 364 10.94 50.70 -29.58
N ILE A 365 10.52 50.61 -28.32
CA ILE A 365 9.70 51.63 -27.65
C ILE A 365 10.53 52.34 -26.61
N VAL A 366 10.43 53.67 -26.56
CA VAL A 366 11.02 54.49 -25.49
C VAL A 366 10.17 54.34 -24.22
N GLY A 367 10.79 53.93 -23.12
CA GLY A 367 10.14 53.68 -21.84
C GLY A 367 10.50 52.30 -21.27
N ASN A 368 9.67 51.84 -20.34
CA ASN A 368 9.78 50.53 -19.68
C ASN A 368 8.72 49.56 -20.22
N LYS A 369 8.72 48.33 -19.72
CA LYS A 369 7.71 47.31 -20.08
C LYS A 369 6.27 47.76 -19.81
N GLU A 370 6.06 48.63 -18.83
CA GLU A 370 4.74 49.19 -18.53
C GLU A 370 4.23 50.13 -19.63
N THR A 371 5.11 50.98 -20.16
CA THR A 371 4.79 51.84 -21.32
C THR A 371 4.40 51.00 -22.53
N LEU A 372 5.07 49.87 -22.75
CA LEU A 372 4.72 48.92 -23.80
C LEU A 372 3.32 48.33 -23.60
N VAL A 373 2.98 47.88 -22.39
CA VAL A 373 1.64 47.35 -22.06
C VAL A 373 0.55 48.36 -22.42
N GLN A 374 0.71 49.62 -22.01
CA GLN A 374 -0.29 50.66 -22.27
C GLN A 374 -0.45 50.97 -23.76
N ARG A 375 0.65 51.06 -24.52
CA ARG A 375 0.59 51.28 -25.98
C ARG A 375 -0.13 50.16 -26.71
N VAL A 376 0.14 48.91 -26.34
CA VAL A 376 -0.55 47.75 -26.94
C VAL A 376 -2.04 47.81 -26.58
N LEU A 377 -2.40 48.13 -25.33
CA LEU A 377 -3.79 48.27 -24.89
C LEU A 377 -4.54 49.39 -25.63
N GLU A 378 -3.91 50.56 -25.80
CA GLU A 378 -4.46 51.67 -26.58
C GLU A 378 -4.72 51.26 -28.01
N LYS A 379 -3.81 50.51 -28.63
CA LYS A 379 -3.96 50.01 -30.00
C LYS A 379 -5.13 49.04 -30.17
N PHE A 380 -5.44 48.24 -29.16
CA PHE A 380 -6.66 47.42 -29.15
C PHE A 380 -7.92 48.28 -29.07
N LYS A 381 -7.91 49.32 -28.24
CA LYS A 381 -9.06 50.23 -28.02
C LYS A 381 -9.27 51.25 -29.15
N ASP A 382 -8.27 51.47 -30.00
CA ASP A 382 -8.36 52.37 -31.14
C ASP A 382 -9.46 51.93 -32.11
N SER A 383 -10.52 52.73 -32.20
CA SER A 383 -11.68 52.54 -33.07
C SER A 383 -11.48 53.10 -34.48
N GLU A 384 -10.43 53.91 -34.71
CA GLU A 384 -10.17 54.62 -35.98
C GLU A 384 -8.96 54.06 -36.76
N GLY A 385 -8.35 52.98 -36.28
CA GLY A 385 -7.08 52.44 -36.78
C GLY A 385 -7.16 51.55 -38.04
N ILE A 386 -6.00 51.40 -38.69
CA ILE A 386 -5.73 50.62 -39.93
C ILE A 386 -5.95 49.10 -39.78
N PHE A 387 -5.99 48.58 -38.55
CA PHE A 387 -6.11 47.14 -38.30
C PHE A 387 -7.58 46.70 -38.20
N ASP A 388 -7.99 45.85 -39.13
CA ASP A 388 -9.29 45.17 -39.10
C ASP A 388 -9.43 44.28 -37.85
N SER A 389 -10.68 44.09 -37.41
CA SER A 389 -11.13 43.18 -36.34
C SER A 389 -10.43 41.81 -36.37
N THR A 390 -10.23 41.26 -37.56
CA THR A 390 -9.53 39.99 -37.81
C THR A 390 -8.07 39.98 -37.30
N ILE A 391 -7.33 41.08 -37.50
CA ILE A 391 -5.91 41.16 -37.07
C ILE A 391 -5.84 41.32 -35.55
N LYS A 392 -6.75 42.11 -34.96
CA LYS A 392 -6.85 42.24 -33.51
C LYS A 392 -7.16 40.89 -32.85
N GLU A 393 -8.03 40.08 -33.46
CA GLU A 393 -8.34 38.73 -32.98
C GLU A 393 -7.12 37.80 -33.04
N GLN A 394 -6.39 37.78 -34.15
CA GLN A 394 -5.15 36.98 -34.27
C GLN A 394 -4.08 37.38 -33.24
N VAL A 395 -3.87 38.69 -33.04
CA VAL A 395 -2.90 39.18 -32.05
C VAL A 395 -3.37 38.87 -30.63
N TYR A 396 -4.67 39.00 -30.36
CA TYR A 396 -5.26 38.60 -29.08
C TYR A 396 -5.02 37.12 -28.79
N GLU A 397 -5.25 36.23 -29.77
CA GLU A 397 -5.01 34.80 -29.60
C GLU A 397 -3.56 34.50 -29.23
N GLN A 398 -2.59 35.12 -29.91
CA GLN A 398 -1.17 34.94 -29.62
C GLN A 398 -0.77 35.50 -28.24
N ILE A 399 -1.34 36.64 -27.84
CA ILE A 399 -1.15 37.20 -26.50
C ILE A 399 -1.72 36.25 -25.44
N VAL A 400 -2.91 35.69 -25.66
CA VAL A 400 -3.51 34.71 -24.74
C VAL A 400 -2.63 33.48 -24.58
N ILE A 401 -2.14 32.91 -25.69
CA ILE A 401 -1.24 31.74 -25.68
C ILE A 401 0.03 32.07 -24.89
N GLY A 402 0.73 33.15 -25.26
CA GLY A 402 1.99 33.51 -24.61
C GLY A 402 1.81 33.90 -23.14
N ALA A 403 0.77 34.66 -22.79
CA ALA A 403 0.45 35.00 -21.40
C ALA A 403 0.19 33.75 -20.54
N CYS A 404 -0.58 32.79 -21.07
CA CYS A 404 -0.90 31.57 -20.35
C CYS A 404 0.33 30.67 -20.14
N LEU A 405 1.21 30.58 -21.15
CA LEU A 405 2.51 29.90 -21.07
C LEU A 405 3.44 30.56 -20.05
N ASN A 406 3.37 31.89 -19.93
CA ASN A 406 4.17 32.70 -19.00
C ASN A 406 3.59 32.79 -17.58
N GLY A 407 2.63 31.93 -17.23
CA GLY A 407 2.13 31.83 -15.85
C GLY A 407 1.06 32.86 -15.48
N PHE A 408 0.24 33.31 -16.44
CA PHE A 408 -0.93 34.17 -16.18
C PHE A 408 -1.74 33.70 -14.95
N ASP A 409 -1.99 34.65 -14.04
CA ASP A 409 -2.53 34.43 -12.69
C ASP A 409 -4.06 34.46 -12.62
N GLY A 410 -4.73 34.73 -13.75
CA GLY A 410 -6.19 34.72 -13.86
C GLY A 410 -6.86 36.03 -13.47
N LYS A 411 -6.12 37.13 -13.23
CA LYS A 411 -6.72 38.44 -12.95
C LYS A 411 -7.52 38.96 -14.15
N GLY A 412 -8.69 39.54 -13.87
CA GLY A 412 -9.63 40.02 -14.90
C GLY A 412 -10.56 38.93 -15.48
N LEU A 413 -10.39 37.66 -15.10
CA LEU A 413 -11.35 36.60 -15.47
C LEU A 413 -12.64 36.70 -14.65
N SER A 414 -13.77 36.42 -15.30
CA SER A 414 -15.05 36.29 -14.60
C SER A 414 -15.01 35.13 -13.60
N SER A 415 -15.80 35.23 -12.52
CA SER A 415 -15.87 34.15 -11.51
C SER A 415 -16.30 32.81 -12.13
N GLY A 416 -17.14 32.84 -13.16
CA GLY A 416 -17.53 31.65 -13.93
C GLY A 416 -16.37 31.04 -14.71
N ALA A 417 -15.50 31.86 -15.31
CA ALA A 417 -14.31 31.39 -16.00
C ALA A 417 -13.28 30.80 -15.03
N LEU A 418 -13.06 31.45 -13.89
CA LEU A 418 -12.20 30.92 -12.82
C LEU A 418 -12.68 29.57 -12.30
N PHE A 419 -13.99 29.43 -12.08
CA PHE A 419 -14.59 28.17 -11.69
C PHE A 419 -14.44 27.11 -12.80
N GLY A 420 -14.67 27.48 -14.06
CA GLY A 420 -14.50 26.60 -15.22
C GLY A 420 -13.08 26.03 -15.34
N ILE A 421 -12.05 26.89 -15.17
CA ILE A 421 -10.64 26.47 -15.17
C ILE A 421 -10.38 25.43 -14.07
N LYS A 422 -10.86 25.70 -12.84
CA LYS A 422 -10.69 24.78 -11.71
C LYS A 422 -11.39 23.44 -11.95
N VAL A 423 -12.62 23.44 -12.46
CA VAL A 423 -13.35 22.21 -12.78
C VAL A 423 -12.64 21.39 -13.87
N ARG A 424 -12.16 22.05 -14.94
CA ARG A 424 -11.39 21.39 -15.99
C ARG A 424 -10.08 20.81 -15.48
N PHE A 425 -9.42 21.47 -14.53
CA PHE A 425 -8.24 20.92 -13.87
C PHE A 425 -8.55 19.67 -13.04
N ILE A 426 -9.68 19.65 -12.30
CA ILE A 426 -10.12 18.43 -11.58
C ILE A 426 -10.30 17.27 -12.55
N LEU A 427 -10.83 17.52 -13.74
CA LEU A 427 -11.00 16.52 -14.80
C LEU A 427 -9.80 16.45 -15.76
N GLY A 428 -8.64 16.96 -15.34
CA GLY A 428 -7.43 17.02 -16.16
C GLY A 428 -6.63 15.72 -16.18
N PRO A 429 -5.49 15.71 -16.88
CA PRO A 429 -4.61 14.53 -17.00
C PRO A 429 -4.15 13.97 -15.65
N SER A 430 -4.00 14.81 -14.63
CA SER A 430 -3.57 14.42 -13.29
C SER A 430 -4.55 13.47 -12.59
N LEU A 431 -5.86 13.71 -12.71
CA LEU A 431 -6.89 12.80 -12.20
C LEU A 431 -6.78 11.45 -12.89
N PHE A 432 -6.78 11.43 -14.22
CA PHE A 432 -6.78 10.20 -14.99
C PHE A 432 -5.51 9.38 -14.80
N ALA A 433 -4.34 10.03 -14.73
CA ALA A 433 -3.10 9.35 -14.43
C ALA A 433 -3.09 8.77 -13.00
N SER A 434 -3.68 9.49 -12.03
CA SER A 434 -3.86 8.99 -10.66
C SER A 434 -4.90 7.86 -10.58
N LEU A 435 -5.93 7.88 -11.43
CA LEU A 435 -6.84 6.75 -11.59
C LEU A 435 -6.09 5.53 -12.13
N VAL A 436 -5.26 5.69 -13.15
CA VAL A 436 -4.41 4.61 -13.69
C VAL A 436 -3.49 4.05 -12.61
N LEU A 437 -2.88 4.90 -11.78
CA LEU A 437 -2.07 4.50 -10.62
C LEU A 437 -2.87 3.62 -9.64
N ILE A 438 -4.06 4.05 -9.23
CA ILE A 438 -4.91 3.33 -8.26
C ILE A 438 -5.47 2.03 -8.86
N LEU A 439 -5.87 2.05 -10.14
CA LEU A 439 -6.39 0.87 -10.83
C LEU A 439 -5.28 -0.17 -11.06
N SER A 440 -4.11 0.25 -11.52
CA SER A 440 -2.95 -0.62 -11.74
C SER A 440 -2.46 -1.24 -10.42
N SER A 441 -2.41 -0.45 -9.34
CA SER A 441 -2.06 -0.99 -8.02
C SER A 441 -3.10 -1.97 -7.49
N GLY A 442 -4.39 -1.64 -7.57
CA GLY A 442 -5.46 -2.55 -7.17
C GLY A 442 -5.46 -3.86 -7.98
N PHE A 443 -5.17 -3.77 -9.30
CA PHE A 443 -5.02 -4.93 -10.18
C PHE A 443 -3.83 -5.79 -9.79
N ALA A 444 -2.63 -5.21 -9.69
CA ALA A 444 -1.41 -5.92 -9.32
C ALA A 444 -1.52 -6.55 -7.92
N THR A 445 -2.11 -5.85 -6.95
CA THR A 445 -2.38 -6.42 -5.62
C THR A 445 -3.32 -7.62 -5.69
N ASN A 446 -4.43 -7.54 -6.44
CA ASN A 446 -5.37 -8.66 -6.55
C ASN A 446 -4.76 -9.86 -7.30
N LEU A 447 -3.91 -9.61 -8.29
CA LEU A 447 -3.21 -10.66 -9.04
C LEU A 447 -2.19 -11.39 -8.14
N SER A 448 -1.37 -10.63 -7.42
CA SER A 448 -0.30 -11.18 -6.58
C SER A 448 -0.80 -11.68 -5.22
N PHE A 449 -1.92 -11.16 -4.71
CA PHE A 449 -2.55 -11.55 -3.45
C PHE A 449 -4.07 -11.67 -3.58
N PRO A 450 -4.57 -12.73 -4.25
CA PRO A 450 -6.00 -13.01 -4.39
C PRO A 450 -6.60 -13.58 -3.09
N LYS A 451 -6.36 -12.94 -1.94
CA LYS A 451 -6.89 -13.39 -0.64
C LYS A 451 -8.42 -13.40 -0.70
N PHE A 452 -9.02 -14.51 -0.23
CA PHE A 452 -10.46 -14.81 -0.30
C PHE A 452 -11.04 -15.10 -1.69
N LYS A 453 -10.23 -15.13 -2.76
CA LYS A 453 -10.67 -15.69 -4.04
C LYS A 453 -10.78 -17.20 -3.90
N ILE A 454 -11.98 -17.72 -4.05
CA ILE A 454 -12.27 -19.14 -3.93
C ILE A 454 -12.26 -19.77 -5.33
N SER A 455 -11.67 -20.95 -5.42
CA SER A 455 -11.85 -21.83 -6.58
C SER A 455 -12.27 -23.20 -6.08
N THR A 456 -13.03 -23.90 -6.92
CA THR A 456 -13.34 -25.30 -6.72
C THR A 456 -12.42 -26.14 -7.58
N PHE A 457 -11.72 -27.07 -6.96
CA PHE A 457 -10.76 -27.98 -7.57
C PHE A 457 -11.43 -29.34 -7.70
N VAL A 458 -11.57 -29.81 -8.92
CA VAL A 458 -12.09 -31.14 -9.25
C VAL A 458 -10.89 -32.03 -9.58
N ILE A 459 -10.64 -32.98 -8.70
CA ILE A 459 -9.45 -33.82 -8.66
C ILE A 459 -9.87 -35.23 -9.07
N ASN A 460 -9.34 -35.72 -10.17
CA ASN A 460 -9.50 -37.10 -10.60
C ASN A 460 -8.25 -37.89 -10.22
N THR A 461 -8.41 -38.95 -9.44
CA THR A 461 -7.30 -39.76 -8.91
C THR A 461 -7.75 -41.20 -8.68
N ASN A 462 -6.78 -42.12 -8.62
CA ASN A 462 -7.01 -43.49 -8.15
C ASN A 462 -6.70 -43.65 -6.64
N LYS A 463 -6.17 -42.61 -5.98
CA LYS A 463 -5.76 -42.60 -4.57
C LYS A 463 -6.58 -41.63 -3.72
N SER A 464 -7.89 -41.57 -3.98
CA SER A 464 -8.83 -40.65 -3.33
C SER A 464 -8.76 -40.65 -1.79
N LYS A 465 -8.62 -41.84 -1.19
CA LYS A 465 -8.54 -42.01 0.27
C LYS A 465 -7.27 -41.39 0.86
N GLU A 466 -6.11 -41.59 0.24
CA GLU A 466 -4.84 -41.03 0.70
C GLU A 466 -4.84 -39.50 0.60
N ILE A 467 -5.37 -38.98 -0.50
CA ILE A 467 -5.54 -37.53 -0.71
C ILE A 467 -6.47 -36.93 0.36
N ASN A 468 -7.61 -37.57 0.64
CA ASN A 468 -8.54 -37.07 1.66
C ASN A 468 -7.90 -37.02 3.05
N THR A 469 -7.17 -38.07 3.44
CA THR A 469 -6.41 -38.10 4.71
C THR A 469 -5.38 -36.98 4.74
N LYS A 470 -4.63 -36.78 3.66
CA LYS A 470 -3.62 -35.71 3.59
C LYS A 470 -4.24 -34.32 3.69
N LEU A 471 -5.39 -34.08 3.07
CA LEU A 471 -6.11 -32.81 3.20
C LEU A 471 -6.49 -32.53 4.65
N LEU A 472 -6.99 -33.54 5.37
CA LEU A 472 -7.32 -33.42 6.80
C LEU A 472 -6.08 -33.16 7.66
N GLU A 473 -4.96 -33.84 7.40
CA GLU A 473 -3.67 -33.62 8.08
C GLU A 473 -3.14 -32.20 7.87
N LEU A 474 -3.31 -31.66 6.65
CA LEU A 474 -2.96 -30.27 6.35
C LEU A 474 -3.92 -29.26 6.99
N GLY A 475 -4.97 -29.71 7.67
CA GLY A 475 -5.92 -28.86 8.39
C GLY A 475 -7.05 -28.32 7.51
N TYR A 476 -7.33 -28.96 6.37
CA TYR A 476 -8.52 -28.65 5.57
C TYR A 476 -9.77 -29.06 6.34
N SER A 477 -10.71 -28.13 6.49
CA SER A 477 -11.89 -28.29 7.36
C SER A 477 -13.22 -28.14 6.62
N ASN A 478 -13.18 -27.81 5.33
CA ASN A 478 -14.39 -27.73 4.51
C ASN A 478 -14.78 -29.12 3.99
N ASP A 479 -16.00 -29.22 3.48
CA ASP A 479 -16.51 -30.47 2.92
C ASP A 479 -15.71 -30.89 1.68
N VAL A 480 -15.29 -32.16 1.68
CA VAL A 480 -14.71 -32.84 0.51
C VAL A 480 -15.83 -33.66 -0.13
N LEU A 481 -16.26 -33.26 -1.33
CA LEU A 481 -17.23 -34.04 -2.08
C LEU A 481 -16.51 -35.17 -2.81
N HIS A 482 -17.02 -36.38 -2.68
CA HIS A 482 -16.47 -37.57 -3.32
C HIS A 482 -17.49 -38.19 -4.27
N TRP A 483 -17.10 -38.39 -5.52
CA TRP A 483 -17.90 -39.02 -6.56
C TRP A 483 -17.13 -40.18 -7.18
N ASN A 484 -17.74 -41.35 -7.17
CA ASN A 484 -17.19 -42.53 -7.83
C ASN A 484 -17.70 -42.56 -9.28
N GLY A 485 -16.79 -42.44 -10.24
CA GLY A 485 -17.07 -42.60 -11.66
C GLY A 485 -16.72 -44.00 -12.14
N ILE A 486 -17.59 -44.60 -12.94
CA ILE A 486 -17.28 -45.83 -13.68
C ILE A 486 -17.28 -45.46 -15.15
N ASN A 487 -16.08 -45.40 -15.75
CA ASN A 487 -15.93 -45.14 -17.17
C ASN A 487 -15.76 -46.45 -17.92
N HIS A 488 -16.55 -46.63 -18.98
CA HIS A 488 -16.44 -47.78 -19.86
C HIS A 488 -15.58 -47.40 -21.08
N VAL A 489 -14.34 -47.89 -21.10
CA VAL A 489 -13.39 -47.62 -22.19
C VAL A 489 -12.88 -48.95 -22.73
N ASN A 490 -13.08 -49.20 -24.03
CA ASN A 490 -12.63 -50.41 -24.73
C ASN A 490 -13.05 -51.74 -24.05
N GLY A 491 -14.26 -51.80 -23.48
CA GLY A 491 -14.77 -53.01 -22.81
C GLY A 491 -14.29 -53.21 -21.38
N ASN A 492 -13.41 -52.34 -20.87
CA ASN A 492 -12.94 -52.36 -19.49
C ASN A 492 -13.65 -51.28 -18.66
N TYR A 493 -14.04 -51.67 -17.44
CA TYR A 493 -14.52 -50.75 -16.41
C TYR A 493 -13.33 -50.09 -15.72
N ILE A 494 -13.15 -48.80 -15.94
CA ILE A 494 -12.16 -48.00 -15.24
C ILE A 494 -12.90 -47.27 -14.12
N HIS A 495 -12.63 -47.65 -12.88
CA HIS A 495 -13.04 -46.90 -11.71
C HIS A 495 -12.16 -45.65 -11.61
N THR A 496 -12.77 -44.49 -11.62
CA THR A 496 -12.11 -43.20 -11.41
C THR A 496 -12.80 -42.48 -10.27
N ASP A 497 -12.07 -42.18 -9.21
CA ASP A 497 -12.60 -41.39 -8.11
C ASP A 497 -12.37 -39.90 -8.42
N MET A 498 -13.41 -39.12 -8.18
CA MET A 498 -13.40 -37.67 -8.33
C MET A 498 -13.63 -37.03 -6.96
N LEU A 499 -12.69 -36.20 -6.53
CA LEU A 499 -12.80 -35.38 -5.34
C LEU A 499 -13.04 -33.94 -5.77
N MET A 500 -14.06 -33.29 -5.23
CA MET A 500 -14.34 -31.88 -5.46
C MET A 500 -14.18 -31.14 -4.14
N ILE A 501 -13.17 -30.26 -4.11
CA ILE A 501 -12.83 -29.48 -2.93
C ILE A 501 -12.86 -27.99 -3.25
N THR A 502 -13.39 -27.20 -2.33
CA THR A 502 -13.49 -25.75 -2.50
C THR A 502 -12.59 -25.06 -1.48
N MET A 503 -11.67 -24.22 -1.95
CA MET A 503 -10.71 -23.55 -1.08
C MET A 503 -10.25 -22.21 -1.65
N PRO A 504 -9.67 -21.33 -0.81
CA PRO A 504 -9.00 -20.13 -1.31
C PRO A 504 -7.82 -20.50 -2.22
N VAL A 505 -7.66 -19.78 -3.32
CA VAL A 505 -6.56 -20.01 -4.30
C VAL A 505 -5.18 -19.93 -3.64
N MET A 506 -5.02 -19.07 -2.63
CA MET A 506 -3.77 -18.92 -1.88
C MET A 506 -3.38 -20.16 -1.07
N GLU A 507 -4.34 -20.99 -0.67
CA GLU A 507 -4.10 -22.21 0.11
C GLU A 507 -3.90 -23.44 -0.78
N TRP A 508 -4.26 -23.34 -2.07
CA TRP A 508 -4.12 -24.44 -3.03
C TRP A 508 -2.65 -24.76 -3.35
N THR A 509 -1.80 -23.76 -3.60
CA THR A 509 -0.42 -23.98 -4.05
C THR A 509 0.43 -24.93 -3.16
N PRO A 510 0.41 -24.83 -1.81
CA PRO A 510 1.12 -25.81 -0.99
C PRO A 510 0.46 -27.20 -1.04
N ILE A 511 -0.87 -27.27 -1.06
CA ILE A 511 -1.62 -28.53 -1.13
C ILE A 511 -1.34 -29.26 -2.44
N GLU A 512 -1.37 -28.55 -3.56
CA GLU A 512 -1.10 -29.07 -4.90
C GLU A 512 0.21 -29.85 -4.96
N LYS A 513 1.30 -29.32 -4.38
CA LYS A 513 2.59 -30.00 -4.33
C LYS A 513 2.51 -31.33 -3.58
N GLU A 514 1.82 -31.35 -2.44
CA GLU A 514 1.63 -32.58 -1.66
C GLU A 514 0.77 -33.61 -2.41
N LEU A 515 -0.23 -33.16 -3.18
CA LEU A 515 -1.08 -34.05 -3.98
C LEU A 515 -0.29 -34.73 -5.11
N PHE A 516 0.55 -33.98 -5.83
CA PHE A 516 1.41 -34.55 -6.88
C PHE A 516 2.47 -35.52 -6.34
N LEU A 517 2.88 -35.38 -5.06
CA LEU A 517 3.77 -36.36 -4.41
C LEU A 517 3.06 -37.68 -4.11
N ILE A 518 1.75 -37.64 -3.82
CA ILE A 518 0.94 -38.84 -3.55
C ILE A 518 0.59 -39.56 -4.87
N ASP A 519 0.12 -38.81 -5.85
CA ASP A 519 -0.32 -39.33 -7.15
C ASP A 519 0.24 -38.45 -8.29
N PRO A 520 1.36 -38.85 -8.93
CA PRO A 520 1.93 -38.11 -10.05
C PRO A 520 1.00 -38.02 -11.27
N ASP A 521 0.05 -38.95 -11.42
CA ASP A 521 -0.88 -39.03 -12.56
C ASP A 521 -2.22 -38.31 -12.29
N ILE A 522 -2.30 -37.60 -11.17
CA ILE A 522 -3.49 -36.84 -10.75
C ILE A 522 -3.88 -35.80 -11.81
N ARG A 523 -5.20 -35.69 -12.08
CA ARG A 523 -5.73 -34.64 -12.97
C ARG A 523 -6.57 -33.68 -12.17
N ILE A 524 -6.23 -32.40 -12.25
CA ILE A 524 -6.91 -31.35 -11.48
C ILE A 524 -7.53 -30.34 -12.45
N ASN A 525 -8.85 -30.20 -12.39
CA ASN A 525 -9.61 -29.19 -13.10
C ASN A 525 -9.98 -28.06 -12.13
N ILE A 526 -9.66 -26.82 -12.50
CA ILE A 526 -9.91 -25.64 -11.66
C ILE A 526 -11.15 -24.91 -12.18
N ILE A 527 -12.17 -24.79 -11.36
CA ILE A 527 -13.41 -24.07 -11.65
C ILE A 527 -13.44 -22.79 -10.81
N SER A 528 -13.64 -21.63 -11.46
CA SER A 528 -13.77 -20.36 -10.74
C SER A 528 -15.09 -20.28 -10.00
N THR A 529 -15.04 -20.18 -8.67
CA THR A 529 -16.23 -20.13 -7.82
C THR A 529 -16.57 -18.68 -7.49
N THR A 530 -17.76 -18.23 -7.90
CA THR A 530 -18.18 -16.83 -7.71
C THR A 530 -18.47 -16.51 -6.25
N ALA A 531 -19.17 -17.41 -5.55
CA ALA A 531 -19.43 -17.30 -4.12
C ALA A 531 -19.76 -18.68 -3.53
N VAL A 532 -19.42 -18.86 -2.26
CA VAL A 532 -19.92 -19.97 -1.43
C VAL A 532 -20.93 -19.39 -0.45
N LYS A 533 -22.13 -19.98 -0.38
CA LYS A 533 -23.18 -19.60 0.58
C LYS A 533 -23.26 -20.68 1.65
N GLY A 534 -23.19 -20.29 2.91
CA GLY A 534 -23.21 -21.20 4.05
C GLY A 534 -21.93 -21.11 4.89
N MET A 535 -21.70 -22.10 5.74
CA MET A 535 -20.46 -22.19 6.52
C MET A 535 -19.30 -22.58 5.61
N PHE A 536 -18.26 -21.74 5.58
CA PHE A 536 -17.07 -21.98 4.78
C PHE A 536 -15.84 -21.42 5.52
N SER A 537 -14.83 -22.27 5.72
CA SER A 537 -13.54 -21.85 6.25
C SER A 537 -12.65 -21.33 5.11
N TYR A 538 -12.27 -20.07 5.23
CA TYR A 538 -11.34 -19.41 4.31
C TYR A 538 -9.88 -19.60 4.69
N GLU A 539 -9.60 -20.32 5.78
CA GLU A 539 -8.25 -20.59 6.25
C GLU A 539 -8.09 -22.09 6.46
N VAL A 540 -7.01 -22.64 5.91
CA VAL A 540 -6.55 -23.98 6.24
C VAL A 540 -5.80 -23.87 7.58
N ASN A 541 -6.13 -24.71 8.55
CA ASN A 541 -5.57 -24.62 9.91
C ASN A 541 -4.07 -24.93 9.89
N LYS A 542 -3.24 -23.91 9.64
CA LYS A 542 -1.77 -23.96 9.74
C LYS A 542 -1.35 -23.92 11.20
N ASN A 543 -1.61 -24.99 11.93
CA ASN A 543 -1.29 -25.06 13.35
C ASN A 543 0.08 -25.67 13.65
N GLN A 544 0.97 -25.96 12.70
CA GLN A 544 2.26 -26.60 13.01
C GLN A 544 3.04 -25.89 14.14
N ASP A 545 3.20 -24.56 14.09
CA ASP A 545 3.85 -23.79 15.17
C ASP A 545 3.04 -23.80 16.48
N ARG A 546 1.71 -23.75 16.35
CA ARG A 546 0.79 -23.79 17.49
C ARG A 546 0.81 -25.14 18.18
N ASP A 547 0.86 -26.22 17.41
CA ASP A 547 0.86 -27.61 17.85
C ASP A 547 2.21 -27.96 18.47
N ILE A 548 3.33 -27.48 17.92
CA ILE A 548 4.65 -27.60 18.55
C ILE A 548 4.66 -26.87 19.90
N ILE A 549 4.16 -25.63 19.95
CA ILE A 549 4.13 -24.85 21.20
C ILE A 549 3.13 -25.43 22.20
N ILE A 550 1.96 -25.90 21.76
CA ILE A 550 0.95 -26.57 22.60
C ILE A 550 1.52 -27.88 23.13
N ARG A 551 2.17 -28.69 22.29
CA ARG A 551 2.81 -29.95 22.68
C ARG A 551 3.91 -29.67 23.72
N ASN A 552 4.82 -28.73 23.46
CA ASN A 552 5.86 -28.32 24.42
C ASN A 552 5.29 -27.76 25.75
N LEU A 553 4.14 -27.08 25.71
CA LEU A 553 3.48 -26.53 26.91
C LEU A 553 2.72 -27.61 27.68
N HIS A 554 2.12 -28.58 26.98
CA HIS A 554 1.45 -29.71 27.59
C HIS A 554 2.43 -30.75 28.15
N ASP A 555 3.60 -30.89 27.53
CA ASP A 555 4.65 -31.81 27.97
C ASP A 555 5.40 -31.25 29.20
N ASN A 556 5.35 -29.93 29.43
CA ASN A 556 5.93 -29.30 30.61
C ASN A 556 4.98 -29.35 31.82
N THR A 557 5.09 -30.41 32.60
CA THR A 557 4.28 -30.67 33.81
C THR A 557 4.31 -29.51 34.82
N SER A 558 5.45 -28.83 34.95
CA SER A 558 5.64 -27.69 35.86
C SER A 558 4.84 -26.46 35.44
N GLU A 559 4.79 -26.14 34.14
CA GLU A 559 3.98 -25.02 33.64
C GLU A 559 2.47 -25.28 33.77
N ILE A 560 2.00 -26.50 33.48
CA ILE A 560 0.59 -26.88 33.70
C ILE A 560 0.22 -26.68 35.17
N GLU A 561 1.06 -27.13 36.09
CA GLU A 561 0.78 -27.05 37.51
C GLU A 561 0.71 -25.60 38.01
N LYS A 562 1.60 -24.72 37.52
CA LYS A 562 1.50 -23.27 37.77
C LYS A 562 0.19 -22.69 37.23
N ILE A 563 -0.23 -23.09 36.03
CA ILE A 563 -1.50 -22.62 35.43
C ILE A 563 -2.70 -23.05 36.27
N LYS A 564 -2.71 -24.31 36.76
CA LYS A 564 -3.74 -24.83 37.67
C LYS A 564 -3.79 -24.03 38.97
N GLN A 565 -2.64 -23.70 39.56
CA GLN A 565 -2.57 -22.89 40.78
C GLN A 565 -3.11 -21.46 40.56
N ILE A 566 -2.70 -20.80 39.46
CA ILE A 566 -3.18 -19.45 39.13
C ILE A 566 -4.68 -19.44 38.85
N ALA A 567 -5.21 -20.47 38.18
CA ALA A 567 -6.63 -20.64 37.93
C ALA A 567 -7.42 -20.80 39.23
N THR A 568 -6.95 -21.67 40.12
CA THR A 568 -7.57 -21.93 41.43
C THR A 568 -7.64 -20.64 42.27
N VAL A 569 -6.56 -19.87 42.31
CA VAL A 569 -6.50 -18.60 43.05
C VAL A 569 -7.46 -17.56 42.46
N LYS A 570 -7.51 -17.40 41.14
CA LYS A 570 -8.42 -16.46 40.49
C LYS A 570 -9.89 -16.85 40.66
N TYR A 571 -10.20 -18.15 40.56
CA TYR A 571 -11.55 -18.66 40.72
C TYR A 571 -12.05 -18.44 42.16
N ARG A 572 -11.24 -18.81 43.17
CA ARG A 572 -11.55 -18.53 44.58
C ARG A 572 -11.80 -17.05 44.86
N LYS A 573 -10.99 -16.15 44.29
CA LYS A 573 -11.18 -14.70 44.45
C LYS A 573 -12.52 -14.23 43.87
N GLN A 574 -12.92 -14.76 42.71
CA GLN A 574 -14.18 -14.37 42.09
C GLN A 574 -15.39 -14.93 42.85
N LEU A 575 -15.30 -16.17 43.36
CA LEU A 575 -16.31 -16.76 44.24
C LEU A 575 -16.49 -15.95 45.51
N LYS A 576 -15.39 -15.54 46.17
CA LYS A 576 -15.45 -14.62 47.32
C LYS A 576 -16.17 -13.31 46.99
N GLN A 577 -15.89 -12.72 45.83
CA GLN A 577 -16.56 -11.48 45.40
C GLN A 577 -18.05 -11.69 45.11
N LYS A 578 -18.44 -12.81 44.50
CA LYS A 578 -19.85 -13.16 44.29
C LYS A 578 -20.59 -13.36 45.61
N LEU A 579 -20.00 -14.10 46.55
CA LEU A 579 -20.55 -14.34 47.89
C LEU A 579 -20.67 -13.04 48.70
N ALA A 580 -19.66 -12.16 48.64
CA ALA A 580 -19.71 -10.85 49.30
C ALA A 580 -20.78 -9.92 48.69
N LYS A 581 -21.04 -10.01 47.38
CA LYS A 581 -22.15 -9.29 46.73
C LYS A 581 -23.51 -9.88 47.07
N ALA A 582 -23.62 -11.20 47.18
CA ALA A 582 -24.85 -11.88 47.55
C ALA A 582 -25.26 -11.59 49.01
N LYS A 583 -24.29 -11.43 49.93
CA LYS A 583 -24.54 -10.99 51.32
C LYS A 583 -24.94 -9.51 51.46
N ARG A 584 -24.75 -8.70 50.41
CA ARG A 584 -25.07 -7.25 50.39
C ARG A 584 -26.42 -6.93 49.75
N LYS A 585 -27.02 -7.90 49.06
CA LYS A 585 -28.43 -7.88 48.66
C LYS A 585 -29.23 -8.58 49.75
#